data_AF-A0A093QKB5-F1
#
_entry.id   AF-A0A093QKB5-F1
#
_cell.length_a   1.000
_cell.length_b   1.000
_cell.length_c   1.000
_cell.angle_alpha   90.00
_cell.angle_beta   90.00
_cell.angle_gamma   90.00
#
_symmetry.space_group_name_H-M   'P 1'
#
loop_
_entity.id
_entity.type
_entity.pdbx_description
1 polymer ?
#
loop_
_entity_poly.entity_id
_entity_poly.type
_entity_poly.pdbx_seq_one_letter_code
_entity_poly.pdbx_strand_id
1 'polypeptide(L)'
;KLRGTGGSVETGAVSTSDSSQYVQCVAGCLQLMLRVNEYRFAWVEADGVNCIMGVLSNKCGFQLQYQMIFCVWLLAFSPQMCEYLRRYNIVPVLSDILQESVKEKVTRIILAAFRNLLEKSTERETRQEYALAMIQCKVLKQLENLDQQKYDDEDITEDIKFLLDKLGESVQDLSSFDEYSSELKSGRLEWSPVHKSEKFWRENAVRLNEKNYELLKILTKLLEVSDDPQVLAVAAHDVGEYVRHYPRGKRWEYISCVTRIPIYEALINDKLNVSQSNFLLYFREYLGKQLQSEQPQTATARS
;
A
#
# COMPACT_ATOMS: atom_id res chain seq x y z
N LYS A 1 -53.25 -25.51 -50.37
CA LYS A 1 -52.06 -24.86 -50.97
C LYS A 1 -51.79 -23.60 -50.16
N LEU A 2 -50.70 -23.36 -49.44
CA LEU A 2 -49.39 -23.99 -49.23
C LEU A 2 -49.00 -23.61 -47.78
N ARG A 3 -48.91 -24.57 -46.85
CA ARG A 3 -47.66 -25.09 -46.25
C ARG A 3 -46.78 -23.99 -45.62
N GLY A 4 -46.88 -23.85 -44.30
CA GLY A 4 -45.92 -23.11 -43.49
C GLY A 4 -44.56 -23.80 -43.52
N THR A 5 -43.55 -23.04 -43.90
CA THR A 5 -42.13 -23.37 -43.71
C THR A 5 -41.68 -22.67 -42.43
N GLY A 6 -41.33 -23.46 -41.43
CA GLY A 6 -40.67 -22.98 -40.23
C GLY A 6 -39.36 -22.29 -40.61
N GLY A 7 -39.30 -20.98 -40.38
CA GLY A 7 -38.04 -20.27 -40.28
C GLY A 7 -37.40 -20.70 -38.97
N SER A 8 -36.40 -21.56 -39.07
CA SER A 8 -35.41 -21.76 -38.03
C SER A 8 -34.86 -20.40 -37.64
N VAL A 9 -35.10 -19.99 -36.39
CA VAL A 9 -34.36 -18.90 -35.75
C VAL A 9 -32.93 -19.38 -35.70
N GLU A 10 -32.10 -18.92 -36.65
CA GLU A 10 -30.66 -18.99 -36.52
C GLU A 10 -30.29 -18.14 -35.31
N THR A 11 -30.19 -18.78 -34.15
CA THR A 11 -29.39 -18.26 -33.05
C THR A 11 -27.95 -18.23 -33.55
N GLY A 12 -27.60 -17.15 -34.25
CA GLY A 12 -26.25 -16.88 -34.68
C GLY A 12 -25.36 -16.90 -33.45
N ALA A 13 -24.58 -17.97 -33.30
CA ALA A 13 -23.55 -18.04 -32.29
C ALA A 13 -22.57 -16.91 -32.60
N VAL A 14 -22.61 -15.84 -31.79
CA VAL A 14 -21.67 -14.72 -31.90
C VAL A 14 -20.27 -15.32 -31.81
N SER A 15 -19.49 -15.15 -32.87
CA SER A 15 -18.11 -15.62 -32.87
C SER A 15 -17.35 -14.90 -31.75
N THR A 16 -16.39 -15.57 -31.11
CA THR A 16 -15.59 -14.97 -30.04
C THR A 16 -14.89 -13.68 -30.50
N SER A 17 -14.57 -13.56 -31.80
CA SER A 17 -14.06 -12.33 -32.42
C SER A 17 -15.08 -11.20 -32.49
N ASP A 18 -16.34 -11.49 -32.84
CA ASP A 18 -17.39 -10.47 -32.92
C ASP A 18 -17.77 -9.96 -31.53
N SER A 19 -17.79 -10.86 -30.53
CA SER A 19 -17.99 -10.45 -29.13
C SER A 19 -16.86 -9.53 -28.63
N SER A 20 -15.62 -9.75 -29.06
CA SER A 20 -14.48 -8.92 -28.68
C SER A 20 -14.55 -7.52 -29.31
N GLN A 21 -14.95 -7.43 -30.58
CA GLN A 21 -15.16 -6.15 -31.25
C GLN A 21 -16.31 -5.35 -30.61
N TYR A 22 -17.41 -6.02 -30.28
CA TYR A 22 -18.54 -5.40 -29.59
C TYR A 22 -18.11 -4.83 -28.23
N VAL A 23 -17.37 -5.60 -27.43
CA VAL A 23 -16.86 -5.14 -26.12
C VAL A 23 -15.94 -3.92 -26.26
N GLN A 24 -15.05 -3.91 -27.25
CA GLN A 24 -14.16 -2.77 -27.51
C GLN A 24 -14.94 -1.51 -27.96
N CYS A 25 -16.01 -1.70 -28.73
CA CYS A 25 -16.90 -0.62 -29.14
C CYS A 25 -17.61 -0.01 -27.92
N VAL A 26 -18.21 -0.84 -27.07
CA VAL A 26 -18.88 -0.40 -25.83
C VAL A 26 -17.91 0.33 -24.91
N ALA A 27 -16.70 -0.20 -24.73
CA ALA A 27 -15.64 0.46 -23.98
C ALA A 27 -15.28 1.84 -24.57
N GLY A 28 -15.24 1.97 -25.90
CA GLY A 28 -15.05 3.24 -26.59
C GLY A 28 -16.18 4.25 -26.33
N CYS A 29 -17.43 3.79 -26.34
CA CYS A 29 -18.58 4.64 -25.99
C CYS A 29 -18.49 5.15 -24.54
N LEU A 30 -18.08 4.28 -23.60
CA LEU A 30 -17.87 4.66 -22.21
C LEU A 30 -16.78 5.74 -22.08
N GLN A 31 -15.66 5.60 -22.79
CA GLN A 31 -14.60 6.62 -22.80
C GLN A 31 -15.10 7.98 -23.30
N LEU A 32 -15.97 8.01 -24.31
CA LEU A 32 -16.55 9.25 -24.81
C LEU A 32 -17.52 9.88 -23.80
N MET A 33 -18.36 9.06 -23.18
CA MET A 33 -19.31 9.49 -22.16
C MET A 33 -18.59 10.11 -20.96
N LEU A 34 -17.55 9.47 -20.44
CA LEU A 34 -16.79 9.95 -19.28
C LEU A 34 -15.95 11.21 -19.54
N ARG A 35 -15.96 11.78 -20.76
CA ARG A 35 -15.38 13.12 -20.99
C ARG A 35 -16.24 14.23 -20.40
N VAL A 36 -17.53 13.99 -20.22
CA VAL A 36 -18.50 14.93 -19.66
C VAL A 36 -18.55 14.73 -18.14
N ASN A 37 -18.42 15.82 -17.38
CA ASN A 37 -18.23 15.75 -15.93
C ASN A 37 -19.45 15.16 -15.22
N GLU A 38 -20.65 15.53 -15.63
CA GLU A 38 -21.93 15.05 -15.10
C GLU A 38 -22.04 13.52 -15.20
N TYR A 39 -21.57 12.95 -16.31
CA TYR A 39 -21.60 11.50 -16.51
C TYR A 39 -20.55 10.75 -15.69
N ARG A 40 -19.48 11.42 -15.24
CA ARG A 40 -18.52 10.82 -14.31
C ARG A 40 -19.15 10.56 -12.95
N PHE A 41 -19.91 11.53 -12.41
CA PHE A 41 -20.62 11.37 -11.15
C PHE A 41 -21.71 10.31 -11.26
N ALA A 42 -22.54 10.36 -12.31
CA ALA A 42 -23.56 9.35 -12.53
C ALA A 42 -22.98 7.93 -12.67
N TRP A 43 -21.83 7.79 -13.34
CA TRP A 43 -21.14 6.50 -13.47
C TRP A 43 -20.69 5.96 -12.12
N VAL A 44 -20.16 6.84 -11.27
CA VAL A 44 -19.68 6.48 -9.93
C VAL A 44 -20.83 6.14 -8.98
N GLU A 45 -21.92 6.90 -9.01
CA GLU A 45 -23.15 6.61 -8.25
C GLU A 45 -23.75 5.25 -8.64
N ALA A 46 -23.60 4.84 -9.89
CA ALA A 46 -24.01 3.53 -10.39
C ALA A 46 -23.02 2.39 -10.10
N ASP A 47 -22.03 2.61 -9.22
CA ASP A 47 -20.94 1.69 -8.89
C ASP A 47 -20.10 1.24 -10.11
N GLY A 48 -20.03 2.11 -11.13
CA GLY A 48 -19.34 1.81 -12.37
C GLY A 48 -17.82 1.62 -12.23
N VAL A 49 -17.21 2.12 -11.14
CA VAL A 49 -15.79 1.91 -10.86
C VAL A 49 -15.51 0.43 -10.59
N ASN A 50 -16.35 -0.27 -9.81
CA ASN A 50 -16.22 -1.70 -9.58
C ASN A 50 -16.31 -2.51 -10.88
N CYS A 51 -17.18 -2.10 -11.80
CA CYS A 51 -17.27 -2.71 -13.13
C CYS A 51 -15.96 -2.59 -13.92
N ILE A 52 -15.34 -1.41 -13.93
CA ILE A 52 -14.03 -1.19 -14.56
C ILE A 52 -12.96 -2.07 -13.92
N MET A 53 -12.90 -2.09 -12.59
CA MET A 53 -11.91 -2.90 -11.86
C MET A 53 -12.12 -4.40 -12.09
N GLY A 54 -13.36 -4.87 -12.13
CA GLY A 54 -13.69 -6.27 -12.44
C GLY A 54 -13.25 -6.69 -13.84
N VAL A 55 -13.32 -5.79 -14.84
CA VAL A 55 -12.78 -6.06 -16.19
C VAL A 55 -11.26 -6.10 -16.19
N LEU A 56 -10.59 -5.18 -15.47
CA LEU A 56 -9.13 -5.14 -15.38
C LEU A 56 -8.54 -6.35 -14.66
N SER A 57 -9.21 -6.85 -13.61
CA SER A 57 -8.78 -8.05 -12.89
C SER A 57 -8.93 -9.34 -13.73
N ASN A 58 -9.86 -9.35 -14.69
CA ASN A 58 -10.03 -10.47 -15.61
C ASN A 58 -9.09 -10.32 -16.81
N LYS A 59 -7.85 -10.85 -16.71
CA LYS A 59 -6.78 -10.84 -17.73
C LYS A 59 -7.30 -10.63 -19.16
N CYS A 60 -7.43 -9.37 -19.56
CA CYS A 60 -8.02 -8.97 -20.83
C CYS A 60 -6.95 -8.48 -21.80
N GLY A 61 -7.29 -8.40 -23.10
CA GLY A 61 -6.35 -7.91 -24.10
C GLY A 61 -5.92 -6.46 -23.84
N PHE A 62 -4.70 -6.10 -24.26
CA PHE A 62 -4.10 -4.78 -24.03
C PHE A 62 -4.99 -3.61 -24.51
N GLN A 63 -5.82 -3.83 -25.52
CA GLN A 63 -6.77 -2.82 -26.00
C GLN A 63 -7.83 -2.50 -24.94
N LEU A 64 -8.42 -3.53 -24.32
CA LEU A 64 -9.44 -3.35 -23.30
C LEU A 64 -8.82 -2.82 -22.01
N GLN A 65 -7.62 -3.28 -21.63
CA GLN A 65 -6.84 -2.70 -20.53
C GLN A 65 -6.66 -1.20 -20.73
N TYR A 66 -6.16 -0.78 -21.90
CA TYR A 66 -6.01 0.63 -22.24
C TYR A 66 -7.33 1.39 -22.09
N GLN A 67 -8.44 0.88 -22.62
CA GLN A 67 -9.72 1.58 -22.59
C GLN A 67 -10.26 1.72 -21.16
N MET A 68 -10.15 0.67 -20.35
CA MET A 68 -10.58 0.69 -18.95
C MET A 68 -9.71 1.63 -18.11
N ILE A 69 -8.40 1.61 -18.28
CA ILE A 69 -7.48 2.52 -17.58
C ILE A 69 -7.69 3.96 -18.02
N PHE A 70 -8.01 4.19 -19.30
CA PHE A 70 -8.39 5.51 -19.79
C PHE A 70 -9.64 6.04 -19.09
N CYS A 71 -10.63 5.19 -18.81
CA CYS A 71 -11.79 5.57 -18.01
C CYS A 71 -11.37 5.98 -16.60
N VAL A 72 -10.48 5.23 -15.94
CA VAL A 72 -9.91 5.61 -14.63
C VAL A 72 -9.20 6.96 -14.70
N TRP A 73 -8.37 7.17 -15.72
CA TRP A 73 -7.67 8.44 -15.95
C TRP A 73 -8.63 9.62 -16.11
N LEU A 74 -9.73 9.44 -16.86
CA LEU A 74 -10.78 10.44 -17.01
C LEU A 74 -11.46 10.78 -15.68
N LEU A 75 -11.73 9.77 -14.85
CA LEU A 75 -12.30 9.97 -13.52
C LEU A 75 -11.33 10.72 -12.60
N ALA A 76 -10.04 10.41 -12.65
CA ALA A 76 -9.00 11.02 -11.83
C ALA A 76 -8.70 12.51 -12.16
N PHE A 77 -9.38 13.13 -13.12
CA PHE A 77 -9.27 14.58 -13.34
C PHE A 77 -10.02 15.42 -12.30
N SER A 78 -10.99 14.84 -11.59
CA SER A 78 -11.78 15.55 -10.58
C SER A 78 -11.26 15.24 -9.17
N PRO A 79 -10.92 16.23 -8.34
CA PRO A 79 -10.44 16.01 -6.98
C PRO A 79 -11.42 15.19 -6.11
N GLN A 80 -12.71 15.52 -6.19
CA GLN A 80 -13.79 14.81 -5.50
C GLN A 80 -13.83 13.32 -5.92
N MET A 81 -13.54 13.06 -7.20
CA MET A 81 -13.52 11.71 -7.72
C MET A 81 -12.27 10.95 -7.26
N CYS A 82 -11.11 11.61 -7.17
CA CYS A 82 -9.90 11.01 -6.59
C CYS A 82 -10.12 10.52 -5.16
N GLU A 83 -10.91 11.22 -4.34
CA GLU A 83 -11.27 10.76 -3.00
C GLU A 83 -12.13 9.50 -3.04
N TYR A 84 -13.09 9.43 -3.96
CA TYR A 84 -13.96 8.27 -4.12
C TYR A 84 -13.19 7.03 -4.64
N LEU A 85 -12.34 7.24 -5.65
CA LEU A 85 -11.52 6.21 -6.30
C LEU A 85 -10.59 5.48 -5.32
N ARG A 86 -10.24 6.12 -4.20
CA ARG A 86 -9.33 5.59 -3.18
C ARG A 86 -9.79 4.24 -2.61
N ARG A 87 -11.10 4.00 -2.62
CA ARG A 87 -11.73 2.79 -2.05
C ARG A 87 -11.61 1.54 -2.94
N TYR A 88 -11.15 1.67 -4.18
CA TYR A 88 -11.29 0.64 -5.22
C TYR A 88 -10.01 -0.13 -5.56
N ASN A 89 -8.96 -0.05 -4.73
CA ASN A 89 -7.68 -0.75 -4.96
C ASN A 89 -7.11 -0.56 -6.38
N ILE A 90 -7.27 0.65 -6.93
CA ILE A 90 -6.85 0.97 -8.30
C ILE A 90 -5.33 0.84 -8.46
N VAL A 91 -4.57 1.36 -7.51
CA VAL A 91 -3.10 1.39 -7.58
C VAL A 91 -2.49 -0.01 -7.70
N PRO A 92 -2.83 -0.99 -6.84
CA PRO A 92 -2.36 -2.37 -7.01
C PRO A 92 -2.62 -2.95 -8.40
N VAL A 93 -3.86 -2.85 -8.90
CA VAL A 93 -4.24 -3.43 -10.20
C VAL A 93 -3.47 -2.77 -11.35
N LEU A 94 -3.31 -1.43 -11.32
CA LEU A 94 -2.56 -0.75 -12.37
C LEU A 94 -1.06 -1.06 -12.30
N SER A 95 -0.51 -1.22 -11.09
CA SER A 95 0.90 -1.59 -10.89
C SER A 95 1.21 -3.00 -11.43
N ASP A 96 0.29 -3.95 -11.26
CA ASP A 96 0.45 -5.30 -11.81
C ASP A 96 0.41 -5.27 -13.35
N ILE A 97 -0.53 -4.52 -13.93
CA ILE A 97 -0.63 -4.36 -15.40
C ILE A 97 0.61 -3.66 -15.95
N LEU A 98 1.14 -2.63 -15.27
CA LEU A 98 2.35 -1.92 -15.68
C LEU A 98 3.56 -2.86 -15.73
N GLN A 99 3.66 -3.77 -14.76
CA GLN A 99 4.75 -4.75 -14.69
C GLN A 99 4.69 -5.77 -15.84
N GLU A 100 3.50 -6.19 -16.25
CA GLU A 100 3.30 -7.20 -17.29
C GLU A 100 3.26 -6.61 -18.71
N SER A 101 2.93 -5.32 -18.85
CA SER A 101 2.70 -4.68 -20.14
C SER A 101 4.00 -4.37 -20.89
N VAL A 102 4.05 -4.81 -22.15
CA VAL A 102 5.07 -4.42 -23.14
C VAL A 102 4.53 -3.40 -24.15
N LYS A 103 3.31 -2.88 -23.94
CA LYS A 103 2.64 -1.96 -24.88
C LYS A 103 2.76 -0.54 -24.36
N GLU A 104 3.52 0.30 -25.07
CA GLU A 104 3.73 1.71 -24.72
C GLU A 104 2.41 2.46 -24.48
N LYS A 105 1.38 2.23 -25.30
CA LYS A 105 0.07 2.86 -25.10
C LYS A 105 -0.57 2.55 -23.73
N VAL A 106 -0.35 1.34 -23.21
CA VAL A 106 -0.87 0.93 -21.88
C VAL A 106 0.01 1.55 -20.79
N THR A 107 1.33 1.50 -20.96
CA THR A 107 2.29 2.19 -20.07
C THR A 107 1.95 3.67 -19.94
N ARG A 108 1.79 4.39 -21.06
CA ARG A 108 1.45 5.81 -21.10
C ARG A 108 0.19 6.14 -20.29
N ILE A 109 -0.89 5.39 -20.48
CA ILE A 109 -2.14 5.69 -19.79
C ILE A 109 -2.09 5.34 -18.29
N ILE A 110 -1.29 4.34 -17.88
CA ILE A 110 -1.08 4.04 -16.46
C ILE A 110 -0.29 5.16 -15.78
N LEU A 111 0.80 5.61 -16.41
CA LEU A 111 1.63 6.70 -15.87
C LEU A 111 0.80 7.98 -15.73
N ALA A 112 0.03 8.34 -16.75
CA ALA A 112 -0.88 9.48 -16.71
C ALA A 112 -1.96 9.33 -15.62
N ALA A 113 -2.48 8.12 -15.40
CA ALA A 113 -3.44 7.85 -14.32
C ALA A 113 -2.79 8.04 -12.94
N PHE A 114 -1.60 7.49 -12.70
CA PHE A 114 -0.85 7.68 -11.46
C PHE A 114 -0.54 9.14 -11.20
N ARG A 115 -0.09 9.88 -12.23
CA ARG A 115 0.15 11.32 -12.14
C ARG A 115 -1.12 12.06 -11.72
N ASN A 116 -2.26 11.78 -12.36
CA ASN A 116 -3.53 12.42 -12.01
C ASN A 116 -3.95 12.12 -10.56
N LEU A 117 -3.83 10.86 -10.11
CA LEU A 117 -4.17 10.49 -8.73
C LEU A 117 -3.34 11.26 -7.69
N LEU A 118 -2.07 11.55 -7.98
CA LEU A 118 -1.21 12.34 -7.07
C LEU A 118 -1.43 13.85 -7.22
N GLU A 119 -1.46 14.35 -8.46
CA GLU A 119 -1.48 15.78 -8.79
C GLU A 119 -2.86 16.42 -8.53
N LYS A 120 -3.95 15.71 -8.83
CA LYS A 120 -5.32 16.26 -8.74
C LYS A 120 -5.99 16.03 -7.38
N SER A 121 -5.42 15.18 -6.53
CA SER A 121 -5.91 15.01 -5.16
C SER A 121 -5.65 16.27 -4.33
N THR A 122 -6.72 16.91 -3.85
CA THR A 122 -6.66 18.12 -3.02
C THR A 122 -6.26 17.81 -1.59
N GLU A 123 -6.81 16.74 -1.02
CA GLU A 123 -6.55 16.32 0.35
C GLU A 123 -5.17 15.68 0.50
N ARG A 124 -4.40 16.15 1.49
CA ARG A 124 -3.05 15.64 1.76
C ARG A 124 -3.08 14.14 2.09
N GLU A 125 -4.03 13.72 2.93
CA GLU A 125 -4.21 12.32 3.34
C GLU A 125 -4.42 11.41 2.12
N THR A 126 -5.33 11.81 1.21
CA THR A 126 -5.60 11.08 -0.04
C THR A 126 -4.33 10.92 -0.88
N ARG A 127 -3.56 11.99 -1.04
CA ARG A 127 -2.31 11.97 -1.81
C ARG A 127 -1.27 11.05 -1.18
N GLN A 128 -1.15 11.10 0.15
CA GLN A 128 -0.24 10.23 0.91
C GLN A 128 -0.66 8.76 0.80
N GLU A 129 -1.95 8.44 0.88
CA GLU A 129 -2.46 7.07 0.69
C GLU A 129 -2.11 6.53 -0.71
N TYR A 130 -2.31 7.33 -1.77
CA TYR A 130 -1.92 6.93 -3.13
C TYR A 130 -0.41 6.74 -3.28
N ALA A 131 0.39 7.67 -2.75
CA ALA A 131 1.85 7.56 -2.78
C ALA A 131 2.33 6.31 -2.04
N LEU A 132 1.79 6.06 -0.85
CA LEU A 132 2.09 4.88 -0.04
C LEU A 132 1.73 3.59 -0.78
N ALA A 133 0.53 3.53 -1.39
CA ALA A 133 0.11 2.38 -2.18
C ALA A 133 1.06 2.13 -3.35
N MET A 134 1.48 3.17 -4.08
CA MET A 134 2.43 3.04 -5.20
C MET A 134 3.79 2.55 -4.74
N ILE A 135 4.29 3.05 -3.60
CA ILE A 135 5.56 2.60 -3.00
C ILE A 135 5.46 1.12 -2.61
N GLN A 136 4.38 0.71 -1.94
CA GLN A 136 4.16 -0.68 -1.51
C GLN A 136 4.05 -1.65 -2.69
N CYS A 137 3.41 -1.21 -3.79
CA CYS A 137 3.32 -1.96 -5.04
C CYS A 137 4.62 -1.92 -5.87
N LYS A 138 5.70 -1.33 -5.34
CA LYS A 138 7.03 -1.25 -5.97
C LYS A 138 7.06 -0.45 -7.27
N VAL A 139 6.13 0.49 -7.45
CA VAL A 139 6.05 1.36 -8.63
C VAL A 139 7.34 2.14 -8.84
N LEU A 140 7.99 2.63 -7.77
CA LEU A 140 9.29 3.33 -7.85
C LEU A 140 10.34 2.53 -8.62
N LYS A 141 10.53 1.26 -8.26
CA LYS A 141 11.49 0.38 -8.94
C LYS A 141 11.09 0.15 -10.41
N GLN A 142 9.79 0.07 -10.69
CA GLN A 142 9.32 -0.07 -12.07
C GLN A 142 9.64 1.20 -12.88
N LEU A 143 9.41 2.39 -12.32
CA LEU A 143 9.74 3.67 -12.94
C LEU A 143 11.24 3.81 -13.21
N GLU A 144 12.11 3.43 -12.28
CA GLU A 144 13.56 3.41 -12.48
C GLU A 144 13.99 2.50 -13.66
N ASN A 145 13.32 1.36 -13.84
CA ASN A 145 13.57 0.47 -14.96
C ASN A 145 13.03 1.05 -16.28
N LEU A 146 11.90 1.76 -16.24
CA LEU A 146 11.34 2.43 -17.42
C LEU A 146 12.22 3.62 -17.84
N ASP A 147 12.75 4.39 -16.89
CA ASP A 147 13.63 5.55 -17.16
C ASP A 147 14.95 5.16 -17.86
N GLN A 148 15.42 3.92 -17.66
CA GLN A 148 16.58 3.39 -18.38
C GLN A 148 16.29 3.08 -19.86
N GLN A 149 15.02 2.99 -20.25
CA GLN A 149 14.61 2.75 -21.62
C GLN A 149 14.49 4.08 -22.37
N LYS A 150 14.73 4.05 -23.68
CA LYS A 150 14.50 5.22 -24.54
C LYS A 150 13.09 5.17 -25.11
N TYR A 151 12.30 6.19 -24.80
CA TYR A 151 10.99 6.42 -25.40
C TYR A 151 11.05 7.64 -26.32
N ASP A 152 10.39 7.55 -27.47
CA ASP A 152 10.17 8.70 -28.36
C ASP A 152 8.97 9.55 -27.88
N ASP A 153 8.10 8.98 -27.04
CA ASP A 153 6.94 9.66 -26.47
C ASP A 153 7.36 10.56 -25.29
N GLU A 154 7.23 11.88 -25.48
CA GLU A 154 7.57 12.88 -24.48
C GLU A 154 6.68 12.78 -23.24
N ASP A 155 5.38 12.45 -23.39
CA ASP A 155 4.45 12.31 -22.27
C ASP A 155 4.92 11.22 -21.30
N ILE A 156 5.39 10.09 -21.83
CA ILE A 156 5.92 8.98 -21.02
C ILE A 156 7.14 9.46 -20.22
N THR A 157 8.07 10.14 -20.87
CA THR A 157 9.32 10.59 -20.24
C THR A 157 9.03 11.64 -19.15
N GLU A 158 8.09 12.56 -19.39
CA GLU A 158 7.67 13.56 -18.42
C GLU A 158 6.96 12.93 -17.21
N ASP A 159 6.03 12.01 -17.46
CA ASP A 159 5.28 11.35 -16.38
C ASP A 159 6.19 10.47 -15.51
N ILE A 160 7.17 9.77 -16.11
CA ILE A 160 8.17 9.00 -15.35
C ILE A 160 8.94 9.93 -14.40
N LYS A 161 9.46 11.05 -14.92
CA LYS A 161 10.21 12.03 -14.10
C LYS A 161 9.35 12.62 -12.99
N PHE A 162 8.12 13.02 -13.31
CA PHE A 162 7.18 13.55 -12.32
C PHE A 162 6.92 12.54 -11.20
N LEU A 163 6.64 11.28 -11.56
CA LEU A 163 6.34 10.24 -10.58
C LEU A 163 7.56 9.87 -9.74
N LEU A 164 8.75 9.78 -10.33
CA LEU A 164 10.00 9.53 -9.59
C LEU A 164 10.27 10.64 -8.57
N ASP A 165 10.11 11.89 -8.96
CA ASP A 165 10.28 13.05 -8.06
C ASP A 165 9.28 12.99 -6.90
N LYS A 166 7.98 12.92 -7.21
CA LYS A 166 6.90 12.98 -6.21
C LYS A 166 6.89 11.78 -5.27
N LEU A 167 7.13 10.57 -5.80
CA LEU A 167 7.24 9.38 -4.95
C LEU A 167 8.56 9.37 -4.17
N GLY A 168 9.64 9.94 -4.72
CA GLY A 168 10.91 10.12 -4.01
C GLY A 168 10.78 11.06 -2.82
N GLU A 169 10.15 12.22 -3.00
CA GLU A 169 9.77 13.14 -1.91
C GLU A 169 8.90 12.41 -0.87
N SER A 170 7.87 11.69 -1.33
CA SER A 170 6.96 10.95 -0.44
C SER A 170 7.70 9.87 0.35
N VAL A 171 8.70 9.19 -0.23
CA VAL A 171 9.54 8.23 0.51
C VAL A 171 10.32 8.94 1.61
N GLN A 172 10.90 10.11 1.33
CA GLN A 172 11.63 10.88 2.35
C GLN A 172 10.70 11.32 3.47
N ASP A 173 9.52 11.85 3.13
CA ASP A 173 8.52 12.32 4.09
C ASP A 173 7.97 11.17 4.94
N LEU A 174 7.54 10.08 4.29
CA LEU A 174 6.99 8.87 4.92
C LEU A 174 8.07 8.01 5.61
N SER A 175 9.34 8.38 5.51
CA SER A 175 10.44 7.81 6.29
C SER A 175 11.11 8.85 7.18
N SER A 176 10.47 10.01 7.38
CA SER A 176 11.02 11.04 8.25
C SER A 176 10.79 10.68 9.72
N PHE A 177 11.75 11.04 10.57
CA PHE A 177 11.61 10.86 12.00
C PHE A 177 10.47 11.71 12.60
N ASP A 178 10.18 12.85 11.98
CA ASP A 178 9.12 13.75 12.43
C ASP A 178 7.73 13.15 12.18
N GLU A 179 7.54 12.42 11.07
CA GLU A 179 6.32 11.64 10.81
C GLU A 179 6.17 10.54 11.88
N TYR A 180 7.21 9.75 12.12
CA TYR A 180 7.22 8.71 13.17
C TYR A 180 6.88 9.28 14.56
N SER A 181 7.51 10.38 14.93
CA SER A 181 7.26 11.09 16.19
C SER A 181 5.81 11.58 16.28
N SER A 182 5.23 12.03 15.17
CA SER A 182 3.84 12.51 15.10
C SER A 182 2.84 11.36 15.21
N GLU A 183 3.05 10.25 14.50
CA GLU A 183 2.23 9.02 14.59
C GLU A 183 2.17 8.52 16.04
N LEU A 184 3.34 8.36 16.68
CA LEU A 184 3.45 7.98 18.09
C LEU A 184 2.68 8.90 19.03
N LYS A 185 2.85 10.22 18.89
CA LYS A 185 2.20 11.21 19.76
C LYS A 185 0.69 11.27 19.55
N SER A 186 0.21 10.97 18.34
CA SER A 186 -1.21 10.89 18.04
C SER A 186 -1.85 9.62 18.63
N GLY A 187 -1.05 8.58 18.88
CA GLY A 187 -1.51 7.26 19.31
C GLY A 187 -2.21 6.43 18.23
N ARG A 188 -2.25 6.92 16.99
CA ARG A 188 -2.80 6.22 15.82
C ARG A 188 -1.64 5.70 14.98
N LEU A 189 -1.22 4.48 15.29
CA LEU A 189 -0.15 3.81 14.56
C LEU A 189 -0.73 2.99 13.41
N GLU A 190 -0.16 3.17 12.22
CA GLU A 190 -0.49 2.35 11.05
C GLU A 190 0.77 1.79 10.40
N TRP A 191 0.60 0.78 9.55
CA TRP A 191 1.73 0.13 8.90
C TRP A 191 2.33 0.97 7.75
N SER A 192 3.07 2.03 8.11
CA SER A 192 3.72 2.99 7.21
C SER A 192 5.24 2.69 7.03
N PRO A 193 5.95 3.40 6.12
CA PRO A 193 7.36 3.15 5.85
C PRO A 193 8.28 3.46 7.04
N VAL A 194 7.94 4.38 7.95
CA VAL A 194 8.71 4.61 9.19
C VAL A 194 8.77 3.35 10.06
N HIS A 195 7.71 2.53 10.07
CA HIS A 195 7.66 1.31 10.87
C HIS A 195 8.36 0.13 10.18
N LYS A 196 8.28 0.03 8.84
CA LYS A 196 8.77 -1.13 8.06
C LYS A 196 10.20 -0.99 7.54
N SER A 197 10.73 0.23 7.40
CA SER A 197 12.00 0.47 6.73
C SER A 197 13.20 0.14 7.62
N GLU A 198 14.00 -0.86 7.24
CA GLU A 198 15.25 -1.18 7.96
C GLU A 198 16.23 0.01 7.96
N LYS A 199 16.28 0.77 6.86
CA LYS A 199 17.12 1.97 6.75
C LYS A 199 16.70 3.02 7.80
N PHE A 200 15.40 3.24 7.96
CA PHE A 200 14.87 4.17 8.96
C PHE A 200 15.35 3.81 10.36
N TRP A 201 15.20 2.54 10.76
CA TRP A 201 15.58 2.06 12.09
C TRP A 201 17.09 2.10 12.32
N ARG A 202 17.88 1.78 11.30
CA ARG A 202 19.34 1.89 11.37
C ARG A 202 19.82 3.32 11.64
N GLU A 203 19.14 4.30 11.07
CA GLU A 203 19.50 5.72 11.17
C GLU A 203 18.90 6.39 12.41
N ASN A 204 17.68 6.02 12.81
CA ASN A 204 16.90 6.77 13.80
C ASN A 204 16.67 6.05 15.13
N ALA A 205 17.00 4.76 15.28
CA ALA A 205 16.75 4.03 16.54
C ALA A 205 17.36 4.73 17.78
N VAL A 206 18.55 5.33 17.65
CA VAL A 206 19.22 6.07 18.74
C VAL A 206 18.43 7.30 19.17
N ARG A 207 17.72 7.94 18.23
CA ARG A 207 16.98 9.19 18.44
C ARG A 207 15.75 9.01 19.33
N LEU A 208 15.25 7.78 19.49
CA LEU A 208 14.18 7.47 20.44
C LEU A 208 14.59 7.75 21.90
N ASN A 209 15.89 7.85 22.18
CA ASN A 209 16.44 8.18 23.50
C ASN A 209 16.46 9.70 23.78
N GLU A 210 16.20 10.52 22.77
CA GLU A 210 16.12 11.97 22.92
C GLU A 210 15.00 12.39 23.89
N LYS A 211 15.10 13.60 24.44
CA LYS A 211 14.12 14.18 25.37
C LYS A 211 13.78 13.25 26.54
N ASN A 212 14.81 12.61 27.10
CA ASN A 212 14.67 11.66 28.19
C ASN A 212 13.71 10.50 27.84
N TYR A 213 13.97 9.86 26.69
CA TYR A 213 13.23 8.69 26.21
C TYR A 213 11.74 8.96 26.00
N GLU A 214 11.36 10.18 25.59
CA GLU A 214 9.96 10.58 25.43
C GLU A 214 9.20 9.63 24.50
N LEU A 215 9.74 9.37 23.30
CA LEU A 215 9.07 8.52 22.31
C LEU A 215 9.00 7.05 22.75
N LEU A 216 10.04 6.53 23.41
CA LEU A 216 10.03 5.18 23.98
C LEU A 216 8.99 5.03 25.09
N LYS A 217 8.81 6.07 25.92
CA LYS A 217 7.77 6.08 26.95
C LYS A 217 6.37 6.09 26.33
N ILE A 218 6.16 6.87 25.26
CA ILE A 218 4.88 6.88 24.53
C ILE A 218 4.62 5.50 23.90
N LEU A 219 5.61 4.93 23.21
CA LEU A 219 5.51 3.60 22.59
C LEU A 219 5.15 2.51 23.61
N THR A 220 5.82 2.53 24.76
CA THR A 220 5.51 1.63 25.90
C THR A 220 4.10 1.89 26.42
N LYS A 221 3.69 3.16 26.53
CA LYS A 221 2.36 3.50 27.01
C LYS A 221 1.27 2.99 26.07
N LEU A 222 1.47 3.09 24.76
CA LEU A 222 0.53 2.55 23.76
C LEU A 222 0.38 1.04 23.89
N LEU A 223 1.47 0.32 24.15
CA LEU A 223 1.43 -1.11 24.43
C LEU A 223 0.65 -1.44 25.72
N GLU A 224 0.68 -0.57 26.73
CA GLU A 224 -0.04 -0.76 28.00
C GLU A 224 -1.54 -0.45 27.92
N VAL A 225 -1.94 0.57 27.17
CA VAL A 225 -3.29 1.15 27.26
C VAL A 225 -4.14 1.04 26.00
N SER A 226 -3.54 0.67 24.86
CA SER A 226 -4.31 0.53 23.63
C SER A 226 -5.04 -0.81 23.59
N ASP A 227 -6.31 -0.78 23.21
CA ASP A 227 -7.10 -1.97 22.89
C ASP A 227 -7.13 -2.27 21.39
N ASP A 228 -6.56 -1.41 20.56
CA ASP A 228 -6.52 -1.54 19.10
C ASP A 228 -5.44 -2.56 18.68
N PRO A 229 -5.82 -3.71 18.07
CA PRO A 229 -4.88 -4.73 17.64
C PRO A 229 -3.82 -4.23 16.65
N GLN A 230 -4.18 -3.27 15.78
CA GLN A 230 -3.24 -2.70 14.81
C GLN A 230 -2.18 -1.85 15.50
N VAL A 231 -2.59 -0.98 16.44
CA VAL A 231 -1.66 -0.15 17.21
C VAL A 231 -0.73 -1.01 18.05
N LEU A 232 -1.26 -2.04 18.71
CA LEU A 232 -0.45 -2.98 19.50
C LEU A 232 0.57 -3.72 18.65
N ALA A 233 0.18 -4.16 17.45
CA ALA A 233 1.06 -4.86 16.53
C ALA A 233 2.22 -3.99 16.04
N VAL A 234 1.92 -2.76 15.58
CA VAL A 234 2.94 -1.81 15.12
C VAL A 234 3.86 -1.43 16.29
N ALA A 235 3.29 -1.12 17.46
CA ALA A 235 4.09 -0.74 18.61
C ALA A 235 5.04 -1.87 19.09
N ALA A 236 4.58 -3.11 19.08
CA ALA A 236 5.41 -4.26 19.46
C ALA A 236 6.54 -4.50 18.45
N HIS A 237 6.25 -4.32 17.16
CA HIS A 237 7.25 -4.38 16.09
C HIS A 237 8.35 -3.32 16.27
N ASP A 238 7.96 -2.08 16.50
CA ASP A 238 8.87 -0.94 16.68
C ASP A 238 9.82 -1.11 17.87
N VAL A 239 9.31 -1.65 18.99
CA VAL A 239 10.16 -2.01 20.14
C VAL A 239 11.20 -3.05 19.73
N GLY A 240 10.79 -4.05 18.94
CA GLY A 240 11.69 -5.07 18.41
C GLY A 240 12.78 -4.47 17.51
N GLU A 241 12.40 -3.57 16.60
CA GLU A 241 13.32 -2.88 15.71
C GLU A 241 14.30 -1.95 16.47
N TYR A 242 13.83 -1.25 17.50
CA TYR A 242 14.67 -0.46 18.40
C TYR A 242 15.72 -1.33 19.10
N VAL A 243 15.32 -2.47 19.70
CA VAL A 243 16.25 -3.38 20.39
C VAL A 243 17.25 -4.01 19.42
N ARG A 244 16.81 -4.33 18.20
CA ARG A 244 17.65 -4.88 17.12
C ARG A 244 18.73 -3.88 16.70
N HIS A 245 18.36 -2.62 16.49
CA HIS A 245 19.25 -1.59 15.95
C HIS A 245 19.99 -0.76 17.01
N TYR A 246 19.58 -0.83 18.28
CA TYR A 246 20.24 -0.16 19.40
C TYR A 246 20.60 -1.14 20.54
N PRO A 247 21.70 -1.91 20.41
CA PRO A 247 22.09 -2.93 21.40
C PRO A 247 22.37 -2.38 22.81
N ARG A 248 22.68 -1.09 22.94
CA ARG A 248 22.90 -0.42 24.25
C ARG A 248 21.60 -0.10 24.99
N GLY A 249 20.46 -0.11 24.30
CA GLY A 249 19.12 0.02 24.88
C GLY A 249 18.68 -1.22 25.66
N LYS A 250 19.47 -2.30 25.60
CA LYS A 250 19.22 -3.56 26.31
C LYS A 250 19.34 -3.50 27.84
N ARG A 251 19.62 -2.33 28.44
CA ARG A 251 19.62 -2.22 29.90
C ARG A 251 18.23 -2.61 30.44
N TRP A 252 18.24 -3.53 31.41
CA TRP A 252 17.05 -4.24 31.89
C TRP A 252 15.90 -3.32 32.34
N GLU A 253 16.21 -2.10 32.80
CA GLU A 253 15.28 -1.07 33.23
C GLU A 253 14.34 -0.60 32.10
N TYR A 254 14.77 -0.65 30.84
CA TYR A 254 13.99 -0.25 29.67
C TYR A 254 13.18 -1.42 29.08
N ILE A 255 13.68 -2.65 29.23
CA ILE A 255 13.00 -3.90 28.80
C ILE A 255 11.93 -4.32 29.81
N SER A 256 12.09 -3.99 31.10
CA SER A 256 11.12 -4.25 32.18
C SER A 256 9.72 -3.70 31.88
N CYS A 257 9.64 -2.61 31.12
CA CYS A 257 8.36 -2.01 30.74
C CYS A 257 7.69 -2.79 29.59
N VAL A 258 8.46 -3.49 28.77
CA VAL A 258 7.98 -4.32 27.64
C VAL A 258 7.61 -5.73 28.10
N THR A 259 8.32 -6.29 29.08
CA THR A 259 8.08 -7.64 29.61
C THR A 259 6.92 -7.72 30.60
N ARG A 260 6.39 -6.58 31.07
CA ARG A 260 5.23 -6.50 32.00
C ARG A 260 3.89 -6.22 31.33
N ILE A 261 3.84 -6.14 30.00
CA ILE A 261 2.61 -5.78 29.28
C ILE A 261 1.82 -7.04 28.90
N PRO A 262 0.47 -7.01 28.88
CA PRO A 262 -0.46 -8.10 28.53
C PRO A 262 -0.35 -8.66 27.10
N ILE A 263 0.81 -8.62 26.47
CA ILE A 263 1.06 -9.24 25.16
C ILE A 263 0.77 -10.75 25.23
N TYR A 264 1.06 -11.37 26.38
CA TYR A 264 0.78 -12.79 26.65
C TYR A 264 -0.74 -13.10 26.69
N GLU A 265 -1.55 -12.21 27.26
CA GLU A 265 -3.02 -12.37 27.30
C GLU A 265 -3.69 -12.00 25.97
N ALA A 266 -3.15 -11.02 25.24
CA ALA A 266 -3.60 -10.67 23.90
C ALA A 266 -3.31 -11.79 22.88
N LEU A 267 -2.19 -12.51 23.04
CA LEU A 267 -1.81 -13.69 22.25
C LEU A 267 -2.69 -14.92 22.53
N ILE A 268 -3.11 -15.13 23.79
CA ILE A 268 -4.01 -16.25 24.15
C ILE A 268 -5.44 -16.02 23.63
N ASN A 269 -5.84 -14.76 23.46
CA ASN A 269 -7.18 -14.38 22.98
C ASN A 269 -7.29 -14.22 21.45
N ASP A 270 -6.36 -14.76 20.65
CA ASP A 270 -6.42 -14.82 19.17
C ASP A 270 -6.56 -13.47 18.44
N LYS A 271 -6.15 -12.35 19.06
CA LYS A 271 -6.30 -11.00 18.48
C LYS A 271 -5.18 -10.56 17.52
N LEU A 272 -4.12 -11.34 17.34
CA LEU A 272 -2.95 -11.00 16.50
C LEU A 272 -2.67 -12.08 15.43
N ASN A 273 -2.30 -11.66 14.22
CA ASN A 273 -2.14 -12.54 13.05
C ASN A 273 -0.86 -13.38 13.12
N VAL A 274 -0.87 -14.55 12.47
CA VAL A 274 0.15 -15.63 12.54
C VAL A 274 1.60 -15.18 12.23
N SER A 275 1.82 -14.14 11.41
CA SER A 275 3.17 -13.63 11.13
C SER A 275 3.79 -12.88 12.33
N GLN A 276 2.96 -12.28 13.18
CA GLN A 276 3.36 -11.55 14.39
C GLN A 276 3.74 -12.53 15.52
N SER A 277 3.09 -13.70 15.55
CA SER A 277 3.38 -14.79 16.50
C SER A 277 4.79 -15.37 16.33
N ASN A 278 5.28 -15.51 15.09
CA ASN A 278 6.64 -15.99 14.82
C ASN A 278 7.72 -15.00 15.25
N PHE A 279 7.47 -13.69 15.09
CA PHE A 279 8.38 -12.63 15.54
C PHE A 279 8.47 -12.58 17.07
N LEU A 280 7.33 -12.70 17.76
CA LEU A 280 7.28 -12.77 19.23
C LEU A 280 7.91 -14.07 19.77
N LEU A 281 7.83 -15.18 19.04
CA LEU A 281 8.59 -16.40 19.35
C LEU A 281 10.11 -16.16 19.25
N TYR A 282 10.54 -15.45 18.20
CA TYR A 282 11.94 -15.05 18.02
C TYR A 282 12.39 -14.08 19.12
N PHE A 283 11.54 -13.12 19.49
CA PHE A 283 11.77 -12.18 20.58
C PHE A 283 11.88 -12.91 21.93
N ARG A 284 11.06 -13.94 22.16
CA ARG A 284 11.11 -14.84 23.33
C ARG A 284 12.39 -15.67 23.37
N GLU A 285 12.78 -16.31 22.27
CA GLU A 285 14.03 -17.09 22.23
C GLU A 285 15.26 -16.19 22.39
N TYR A 286 15.23 -15.00 21.80
CA TYR A 286 16.31 -14.03 21.87
C TYR A 286 16.47 -13.45 23.28
N LEU A 287 15.37 -13.02 23.92
CA LEU A 287 15.40 -12.55 25.32
C LEU A 287 15.66 -13.69 26.31
N GLY A 288 15.12 -14.89 26.06
CA GLY A 288 15.35 -16.07 26.90
C GLY A 288 16.82 -16.49 26.94
N LYS A 289 17.53 -16.43 25.80
CA LYS A 289 18.97 -16.68 25.72
C LYS A 289 19.80 -15.59 26.42
N GLN A 290 19.35 -14.35 26.44
CA GLN A 290 20.04 -13.24 27.11
C GLN A 290 19.83 -13.25 28.64
N LEU A 291 18.64 -13.63 29.11
CA LEU A 291 18.34 -13.81 30.54
C LEU A 291 19.17 -14.93 31.19
N GLN A 292 19.52 -15.97 30.42
CA GLN A 292 20.40 -17.03 30.91
C GLN A 292 21.88 -16.62 30.98
N SER A 293 22.31 -15.65 30.17
CA SER A 293 23.71 -15.18 30.14
C SER A 293 24.09 -14.16 31.22
N GLU A 294 23.12 -13.59 31.94
CA GLU A 294 23.34 -12.55 32.97
C GLU A 294 23.04 -12.99 34.41
N GLN A 295 22.80 -14.29 34.69
CA GLN A 295 22.78 -14.74 36.09
C GLN A 295 24.19 -14.61 36.68
N PRO A 296 24.40 -13.86 37.79
CA PRO A 296 25.67 -13.86 38.48
C PRO A 296 25.95 -15.29 38.93
N GLN A 297 27.12 -15.84 38.60
CA GLN A 297 27.60 -17.06 39.23
C GLN A 297 27.63 -16.79 40.74
N THR A 298 26.61 -17.25 41.45
CA THR A 298 26.61 -17.25 42.91
C THR A 298 27.79 -18.09 43.34
N ALA A 299 28.82 -17.41 43.82
CA ALA A 299 29.94 -18.00 44.52
C ALA A 299 29.39 -18.89 45.64
N THR A 300 29.40 -20.20 45.42
CA THR A 300 29.31 -21.17 46.50
C THR A 300 30.60 -21.09 47.31
N ALA A 301 30.63 -20.16 48.25
CA ALA A 301 31.40 -20.33 49.47
C ALA A 301 30.73 -21.45 50.27
N ARG A 302 31.40 -22.59 50.40
CA ARG A 302 31.13 -23.58 51.44
C ARG A 302 32.46 -24.09 51.99
N SER A 303 32.67 -23.71 53.27
CA SER A 303 33.45 -24.35 54.34
C SER A 303 34.79 -24.99 53.98
#